data_AF-A0A7Y5FS52-F1
#
_entry.id   AF-A0A7Y5FS52-F1
#
_cell.length_a   1.000
_cell.length_b   1.000
_cell.length_c   1.000
_cell.angle_alpha   90.00
_cell.angle_beta   90.00
_cell.angle_gamma   90.00
#
_symmetry.space_group_name_H-M   'P 1'
#
loop_
_entity.id
_entity.type
_entity.pdbx_description
1 polymer ?
#
loop_
_entity_poly.entity_id
_entity_poly.type
_entity_poly.pdbx_seq_one_letter_code
_entity_poly.pdbx_strand_id
1 'polypeptide(L)'
;MPENLRIPAIKVHQWIDTWDSVPYSEELGKYRRKPDQHFYIFSISAIYLKRLSKIYRRTTKERRAFETNIQRKHDSERSMEIARFLKNGFPLSEISNLSFSNENEKYRMPGWLPTSIVANILVTGNKREGYSIEESDCIKLVESENTYYFQLPNKVTAEDWSPEIAPIEIIDGQHRLLSFDEKDPEFTDFELPVVAFLNLDFTWQAYLFYTINIKPKRINKSLAYDLYPLL
;
A
#
# COMPACT_ATOMS: atom_id res chain seq x y z
N MET A 1 -14.20 20.27 16.97
CA MET A 1 -14.45 19.18 16.00
C MET A 1 -13.08 18.68 15.59
N PRO A 2 -12.75 17.38 15.68
CA PRO A 2 -11.48 16.93 15.12
C PRO A 2 -11.47 17.31 13.64
N GLU A 3 -10.41 17.96 13.18
CA GLU A 3 -10.24 18.29 11.77
C GLU A 3 -10.34 16.99 10.97
N ASN A 4 -11.28 16.94 10.03
CA ASN A 4 -11.36 15.83 9.11
C ASN A 4 -10.02 15.77 8.36
N LEU A 5 -9.20 14.74 8.63
CA LEU A 5 -7.92 14.54 7.97
C LEU A 5 -8.17 14.41 6.46
N ARG A 6 -7.70 15.38 5.69
CA ARG A 6 -7.82 15.44 4.24
C ARG A 6 -6.46 15.28 3.61
N ILE A 7 -6.37 14.35 2.68
CA ILE A 7 -5.15 14.07 1.92
C ILE A 7 -5.37 14.54 0.49
N PRO A 8 -4.57 15.50 -0.01
CA PRO A 8 -4.66 15.90 -1.41
C PRO A 8 -4.25 14.75 -2.32
N ALA A 9 -4.95 14.60 -3.44
CA ALA A 9 -4.75 13.54 -4.39
C ALA A 9 -4.78 14.06 -5.82
N ILE A 10 -3.96 13.45 -6.68
CA ILE A 10 -3.91 13.71 -8.11
C ILE A 10 -4.71 12.64 -8.81
N LYS A 11 -5.76 13.04 -9.55
CA LYS A 11 -6.52 12.15 -10.42
C LYS A 11 -5.74 11.89 -11.71
N VAL A 12 -5.56 10.62 -12.05
CA VAL A 12 -4.81 10.18 -13.23
C VAL A 12 -5.74 9.45 -14.17
N HIS A 13 -5.73 9.87 -15.43
CA HIS A 13 -6.48 9.23 -16.52
C HIS A 13 -5.51 8.41 -17.37
N GLN A 14 -5.59 7.08 -17.26
CA GLN A 14 -4.80 6.13 -18.04
C GLN A 14 -5.70 5.12 -18.78
N TRP A 15 -6.86 5.61 -19.24
CA TRP A 15 -7.82 4.84 -20.02
C TRP A 15 -7.73 5.23 -21.50
N ILE A 16 -7.88 4.25 -22.38
CA ILE A 16 -7.97 4.43 -23.83
C ILE A 16 -9.20 3.69 -24.36
N ASP A 17 -9.77 4.17 -25.46
CA ASP A 17 -11.04 3.69 -26.03
C ASP A 17 -11.05 2.19 -26.34
N THR A 18 -9.89 1.59 -26.63
CA THR A 18 -9.75 0.14 -26.84
C THR A 18 -10.29 -0.66 -25.64
N TRP A 19 -10.17 -0.14 -24.42
CA TRP A 19 -10.65 -0.83 -23.23
C TRP A 19 -12.18 -0.88 -23.16
N ASP A 20 -12.90 0.07 -23.76
CA ASP A 20 -14.37 0.05 -23.76
C ASP A 20 -14.96 -1.11 -24.57
N SER A 21 -14.17 -1.73 -25.44
CA SER A 21 -14.54 -2.94 -26.20
C SER A 21 -14.37 -4.25 -25.42
N VAL A 22 -13.78 -4.22 -24.22
CA VAL A 22 -13.55 -5.42 -23.40
C VAL A 22 -14.90 -5.92 -22.85
N PRO A 23 -15.17 -7.24 -22.87
CA PRO A 23 -16.38 -7.78 -22.27
C PRO A 23 -16.30 -7.71 -20.74
N TYR A 24 -16.86 -6.65 -20.17
CA TYR A 24 -17.06 -6.49 -18.73
C TYR A 24 -18.33 -7.21 -18.27
N SER A 25 -18.35 -7.67 -17.02
CA SER A 25 -19.52 -8.28 -16.41
C SER A 25 -20.22 -7.29 -15.49
N GLU A 26 -21.54 -7.11 -15.66
CA GLU A 26 -22.38 -6.32 -14.75
C GLU A 26 -23.13 -7.19 -13.72
N GLU A 27 -23.04 -8.52 -13.83
CA GLU A 27 -23.71 -9.43 -12.90
C GLU A 27 -23.08 -9.38 -11.51
N LEU A 28 -23.91 -9.10 -10.50
CA LEU A 28 -23.55 -9.23 -9.08
C LEU A 28 -23.02 -10.64 -8.79
N GLY A 29 -21.78 -10.71 -8.32
CA GLY A 29 -21.12 -11.98 -7.95
C GLY A 29 -20.25 -12.60 -9.05
N LYS A 30 -20.22 -12.04 -10.27
CA LYS A 30 -19.23 -12.41 -11.28
C LYS A 30 -18.03 -11.45 -11.26
N TYR A 31 -16.87 -12.04 -11.47
CA TYR A 31 -15.57 -11.40 -11.63
C TYR A 31 -15.52 -10.53 -12.90
N ARG A 32 -14.74 -9.42 -12.91
CA ARG A 32 -14.46 -8.54 -14.08
C ARG A 32 -15.51 -7.43 -14.37
N ARG A 33 -15.98 -6.74 -13.33
CA ARG A 33 -16.75 -5.49 -13.43
C ARG A 33 -15.94 -4.40 -14.13
N LYS A 34 -16.56 -3.51 -14.90
CA LYS A 34 -15.83 -2.36 -15.48
C LYS A 34 -15.21 -1.51 -14.36
N PRO A 35 -13.88 -1.35 -14.30
CA PRO A 35 -13.23 -0.51 -13.30
C PRO A 35 -13.42 0.98 -13.64
N ASP A 36 -13.14 1.86 -12.68
CA ASP A 36 -13.04 3.29 -12.96
C ASP A 36 -11.92 3.55 -13.99
N GLN A 37 -12.14 4.54 -14.86
CA GLN A 37 -11.16 4.98 -15.86
C GLN A 37 -10.00 5.76 -15.24
N HIS A 38 -10.14 6.15 -13.97
CA HIS A 38 -9.17 6.91 -13.21
C HIS A 38 -8.66 6.14 -12.00
N PHE A 39 -7.43 6.48 -11.64
CA PHE A 39 -6.86 6.16 -10.33
C PHE A 39 -6.27 7.44 -9.72
N TYR A 40 -5.84 7.36 -8.48
CA TYR A 40 -5.39 8.50 -7.71
C TYR A 40 -3.97 8.29 -7.17
N ILE A 41 -3.19 9.36 -7.12
CA ILE A 41 -1.86 9.36 -6.51
C ILE A 41 -1.85 10.35 -5.34
N PHE A 42 -1.34 9.92 -4.19
CA PHE A 42 -1.20 10.76 -2.99
C PHE A 42 -0.07 10.26 -2.09
N SER A 43 0.33 11.06 -1.10
CA SER A 43 1.16 10.61 0.03
C SER A 43 0.31 10.50 1.30
N ILE A 44 0.67 9.55 2.18
CA ILE A 44 -0.01 9.34 3.46
C ILE A 44 1.00 8.80 4.48
N SER A 45 0.83 9.16 5.76
CA SER A 45 1.57 8.54 6.86
C SER A 45 1.51 7.01 6.77
N ALA A 46 2.65 6.36 6.88
CA ALA A 46 2.77 4.91 6.90
C ALA A 46 1.91 4.31 8.02
N ILE A 47 1.81 4.98 9.17
CA ILE A 47 0.99 4.55 10.31
C ILE A 47 -0.49 4.61 9.96
N TYR A 48 -0.97 5.70 9.37
CA TYR A 48 -2.36 5.80 8.95
C TYR A 48 -2.70 4.78 7.86
N LEU A 49 -1.84 4.63 6.86
CA LEU A 49 -2.04 3.62 5.82
C LEU A 49 -2.09 2.21 6.43
N LYS A 50 -1.23 1.92 7.41
CA LYS A 50 -1.21 0.66 8.13
C LYS A 50 -2.51 0.43 8.89
N ARG A 51 -3.05 1.42 9.61
CA ARG A 51 -4.33 1.33 10.32
C ARG A 51 -5.55 1.19 9.40
N LEU A 52 -5.57 1.93 8.29
CA LEU A 52 -6.61 1.87 7.26
C LEU A 52 -6.61 0.52 6.52
N SER A 53 -5.51 -0.23 6.61
CA SER A 53 -5.35 -1.55 6.00
C SER A 53 -5.37 -2.67 7.05
N LYS A 54 -6.06 -3.78 6.80
CA LYS A 54 -6.19 -4.87 7.81
C LYS A 54 -4.96 -5.78 7.95
N ILE A 55 -3.76 -5.31 7.62
CA ILE A 55 -2.57 -6.16 7.44
C ILE A 55 -2.19 -6.92 8.72
N TYR A 56 -2.47 -6.39 9.91
CA TYR A 56 -2.13 -7.04 11.18
C TYR A 56 -3.00 -8.25 11.58
N ARG A 57 -4.19 -8.43 11.00
CA ARG A 57 -5.26 -9.19 11.69
C ARG A 57 -5.49 -10.64 11.26
N ARG A 58 -4.68 -11.23 10.38
CA ARG A 58 -4.85 -12.65 10.01
C ARG A 58 -4.02 -13.59 10.90
N THR A 59 -4.32 -13.61 12.19
CA THR A 59 -3.92 -14.70 13.09
C THR A 59 -4.73 -15.96 12.75
N THR A 60 -4.16 -16.78 11.86
CA THR A 60 -4.20 -18.26 11.78
C THR A 60 -5.55 -19.02 11.78
N LYS A 61 -6.69 -18.46 12.21
CA LYS A 61 -7.97 -19.19 12.37
C LYS A 61 -9.05 -18.90 11.33
N GLU A 62 -8.93 -17.84 10.54
CA GLU A 62 -9.90 -17.55 9.47
C GLU A 62 -9.18 -17.47 8.12
N ARG A 63 -8.85 -18.65 7.60
CA ARG A 63 -8.40 -18.82 6.21
C ARG A 63 -9.63 -19.06 5.35
N ARG A 64 -10.27 -18.02 4.82
CA ARG A 64 -11.16 -18.19 3.65
C ARG A 64 -10.28 -18.50 2.44
N ALA A 65 -10.60 -19.59 1.76
CA ALA A 65 -9.78 -20.23 0.73
C ALA A 65 -9.59 -19.44 -0.58
N PHE A 66 -10.20 -18.25 -0.70
CA PHE A 66 -10.16 -17.43 -1.92
C PHE A 66 -9.16 -16.27 -1.86
N GLU A 67 -8.89 -15.72 -0.67
CA GLU A 67 -7.95 -14.60 -0.49
C GLU A 67 -6.49 -15.03 -0.37
N THR A 68 -6.24 -16.33 -0.24
CA THR A 68 -4.90 -16.92 -0.05
C THR A 68 -4.01 -16.84 -1.29
N ASN A 69 -4.53 -16.49 -2.47
CA ASN A 69 -3.77 -16.55 -3.72
C ASN A 69 -3.17 -15.20 -4.17
N ILE A 70 -3.62 -14.06 -3.65
CA ILE A 70 -3.07 -12.74 -4.03
C ILE A 70 -2.01 -12.26 -3.03
N GLN A 71 -2.17 -12.57 -1.74
CA GLN A 71 -1.22 -12.13 -0.72
C GLN A 71 -0.16 -13.20 -0.49
N ARG A 72 1.13 -12.84 -0.64
CA ARG A 72 2.22 -13.73 -0.20
C ARG A 72 2.04 -13.98 1.29
N LYS A 73 2.16 -15.25 1.72
CA LYS A 73 2.29 -15.60 3.14
C LYS A 73 3.29 -14.66 3.77
N HIS A 74 2.93 -14.04 4.91
CA HIS A 74 3.78 -13.08 5.60
C HIS A 74 5.19 -13.66 5.76
N ASP A 75 6.15 -13.01 5.10
CA ASP A 75 7.57 -13.31 5.20
C ASP A 75 8.17 -12.32 6.19
N SER A 76 8.39 -12.80 7.42
CA SER A 76 8.92 -11.98 8.51
C SER A 76 10.35 -11.54 8.25
N GLU A 77 11.15 -12.34 7.55
CA GLU A 77 12.54 -12.02 7.25
C GLU A 77 12.61 -10.79 6.35
N ARG A 78 11.81 -10.79 5.29
CA ARG A 78 11.73 -9.66 4.35
C ARG A 78 11.25 -8.36 5.01
N SER A 79 10.27 -8.43 5.91
CA SER A 79 9.80 -7.25 6.64
C SER A 79 10.89 -6.72 7.60
N MET A 80 11.65 -7.61 8.25
CA MET A 80 12.78 -7.22 9.11
C MET A 80 13.92 -6.57 8.33
N GLU A 81 14.25 -7.09 7.14
CA GLU A 81 15.24 -6.48 6.25
C GLU A 81 14.85 -5.04 5.87
N ILE A 82 13.59 -4.83 5.47
CA ILE A 82 13.10 -3.49 5.12
C ILE A 82 13.10 -2.57 6.36
N ALA A 83 12.74 -3.07 7.54
CA ALA A 83 12.81 -2.29 8.77
C ALA A 83 14.25 -1.84 9.11
N ARG A 84 15.24 -2.72 8.92
CA ARG A 84 16.66 -2.35 9.05
C ARG A 84 17.06 -1.33 8.00
N PHE A 85 16.60 -1.47 6.76
CA PHE A 85 16.86 -0.50 5.70
C PHE A 85 16.27 0.87 5.98
N LEU A 86 15.03 0.96 6.47
CA LEU A 86 14.39 2.22 6.86
C LEU A 86 15.21 2.97 7.91
N LYS A 87 15.67 2.27 8.95
CA LYS A 87 16.45 2.89 10.04
C LYS A 87 17.90 3.15 9.64
N ASN A 88 18.59 2.15 9.13
CA ASN A 88 20.04 2.19 8.97
C ASN A 88 20.47 2.64 7.57
N GLY A 89 19.60 2.52 6.57
CA GLY A 89 19.92 2.86 5.20
C GLY A 89 20.95 1.90 4.58
N PHE A 90 21.44 2.23 3.38
CA PHE A 90 22.48 1.45 2.70
C PHE A 90 23.88 2.04 2.98
N PRO A 91 24.96 1.24 3.04
CA PRO A 91 25.02 -0.23 3.06
C PRO A 91 24.75 -0.83 4.45
N LEU A 92 24.56 0.00 5.48
CA LEU A 92 24.48 -0.44 6.87
C LEU A 92 23.37 -1.45 7.15
N SER A 93 22.29 -1.45 6.37
CA SER A 93 21.21 -2.43 6.49
C SER A 93 21.60 -3.86 6.10
N GLU A 94 22.64 -4.04 5.27
CA GLU A 94 23.13 -5.35 4.84
C GLU A 94 24.20 -5.92 5.78
N ILE A 95 24.84 -5.05 6.56
CA ILE A 95 25.95 -5.40 7.43
C ILE A 95 25.38 -5.84 8.77
N SER A 96 25.11 -7.14 8.91
CA SER A 96 24.52 -7.69 10.13
C SER A 96 25.47 -7.76 11.32
N ASN A 97 26.80 -7.77 11.10
CA ASN A 97 27.79 -8.15 12.13
C ASN A 97 29.17 -7.45 12.06
N LEU A 98 29.44 -6.49 11.15
CA LEU A 98 30.71 -5.74 11.21
C LEU A 98 30.55 -4.56 12.16
N SER A 99 31.52 -4.43 13.07
CA SER A 99 31.60 -3.36 14.07
C SER A 99 31.26 -2.01 13.46
N PHE A 100 30.23 -1.35 14.03
CA PHE A 100 29.97 0.07 13.87
C PHE A 100 31.28 0.82 14.13
N SER A 101 31.99 1.14 13.05
CA SER A 101 33.12 2.05 13.11
C SER A 101 32.62 3.38 12.60
N ASN A 102 33.00 4.46 13.28
CA ASN A 102 32.64 5.83 12.89
C ASN A 102 33.07 6.15 11.44
N GLU A 103 34.01 5.40 10.87
CA GLU A 103 34.43 5.54 9.49
C GLU A 103 33.39 5.06 8.46
N ASN A 104 32.47 4.15 8.81
CA ASN A 104 31.46 3.65 7.87
C ASN A 104 30.18 4.52 7.84
N GLU A 105 29.96 5.35 8.87
CA GLU A 105 28.80 6.26 8.90
C GLU A 105 28.79 7.27 7.75
N LYS A 106 29.97 7.66 7.25
CA LYS A 106 30.10 8.63 6.14
C LYS A 106 29.53 8.14 4.81
N TYR A 107 29.33 6.83 4.63
CA TYR A 107 28.74 6.22 3.43
C TYR A 107 27.25 5.88 3.60
N ARG A 108 26.62 6.34 4.68
CA ARG A 108 25.22 6.04 4.97
C ARG A 108 24.32 6.80 4.01
N MET A 109 23.60 6.05 3.19
CA MET A 109 22.51 6.53 2.34
C MET A 109 21.17 6.28 3.02
N PRO A 110 20.17 7.17 2.87
CA PRO A 110 18.90 7.02 3.56
C PRO A 110 18.09 5.81 3.09
N GLY A 111 17.29 5.26 4.00
CA GLY A 111 16.37 4.15 3.75
C GLY A 111 15.12 4.53 2.94
N TRP A 112 15.27 5.18 1.78
CA TRP A 112 14.13 5.66 1.00
C TRP A 112 13.33 4.55 0.33
N LEU A 113 12.01 4.64 0.40
CA LEU A 113 11.07 3.77 -0.30
C LEU A 113 10.37 4.53 -1.44
N PRO A 114 11.04 4.75 -2.59
CA PRO A 114 10.52 5.60 -3.66
C PRO A 114 9.36 4.97 -4.45
N THR A 115 9.18 3.65 -4.34
CA THR A 115 8.12 2.95 -5.05
C THR A 115 6.79 3.13 -4.33
N SER A 116 5.70 3.33 -5.07
CA SER A 116 4.38 3.50 -4.47
C SER A 116 3.85 2.19 -3.87
N ILE A 117 3.05 2.31 -2.82
CA ILE A 117 2.12 1.27 -2.39
C ILE A 117 0.96 1.28 -3.39
N VAL A 118 0.55 0.10 -3.86
CA VAL A 118 -0.62 -0.02 -4.74
C VAL A 118 -1.78 -0.50 -3.91
N ALA A 119 -2.88 0.26 -3.91
CA ALA A 119 -4.00 0.04 -3.02
C ALA A 119 -5.33 0.16 -3.76
N ASN A 120 -6.34 -0.49 -3.21
CA ASN A 120 -7.73 -0.30 -3.57
C ASN A 120 -8.48 0.30 -2.37
N ILE A 121 -9.21 1.39 -2.61
CA ILE A 121 -10.04 2.07 -1.61
C ILE A 121 -11.48 1.62 -1.78
N LEU A 122 -12.09 1.19 -0.68
CA LEU A 122 -13.51 0.89 -0.59
C LEU A 122 -14.27 2.17 -0.27
N VAL A 123 -15.22 2.53 -1.13
CA VAL A 123 -16.13 3.66 -0.90
C VAL A 123 -17.50 3.15 -0.47
N THR A 124 -18.27 4.03 0.15
CA THR A 124 -19.63 3.78 0.66
C THR A 124 -20.52 3.06 -0.35
N GLY A 125 -21.27 2.05 0.13
CA GLY A 125 -22.23 1.29 -0.68
C GLY A 125 -21.67 0.04 -1.37
N ASN A 126 -20.35 -0.18 -1.31
CA ASN A 126 -19.75 -1.41 -1.84
C ASN A 126 -19.80 -2.55 -0.82
N LYS A 127 -20.16 -3.73 -1.32
CA LYS A 127 -20.15 -4.97 -0.53
C LYS A 127 -18.87 -5.76 -0.81
N ARG A 128 -18.24 -6.27 0.25
CA ARG A 128 -17.18 -7.29 0.18
C ARG A 128 -17.68 -8.56 0.83
N GLU A 129 -17.75 -9.63 0.05
CA GLU A 129 -18.19 -10.96 0.53
C GLU A 129 -19.55 -10.94 1.26
N GLY A 130 -20.46 -10.04 0.88
CA GLY A 130 -21.78 -9.87 1.50
C GLY A 130 -21.82 -8.86 2.66
N TYR A 131 -20.67 -8.40 3.15
CA TYR A 131 -20.55 -7.38 4.19
C TYR A 131 -20.41 -5.99 3.58
N SER A 132 -20.99 -4.97 4.21
CA SER A 132 -20.87 -3.58 3.76
C SER A 132 -19.94 -2.84 4.70
N ILE A 133 -19.09 -1.96 4.17
CA ILE A 133 -18.28 -1.09 5.01
C ILE A 133 -19.17 -0.05 5.70
N GLU A 134 -18.98 0.15 7.00
CA GLU A 134 -19.68 1.17 7.76
C GLU A 134 -19.32 2.56 7.24
N GLU A 135 -20.32 3.45 7.13
CA GLU A 135 -20.08 4.80 6.60
C GLU A 135 -19.06 5.57 7.45
N SER A 136 -19.02 5.32 8.77
CA SER A 136 -18.07 5.96 9.68
C SER A 136 -16.61 5.52 9.47
N ASP A 137 -16.40 4.40 8.80
CA ASP A 137 -15.07 3.82 8.53
C ASP A 137 -14.63 4.03 7.07
N CYS A 138 -15.50 4.59 6.23
CA CYS A 138 -15.23 4.83 4.82
C CYS A 138 -14.29 6.02 4.60
N ILE A 139 -13.45 5.89 3.58
CA ILE A 139 -12.73 7.03 2.99
C ILE A 139 -13.66 7.69 1.97
N LYS A 140 -13.79 9.02 2.04
CA LYS A 140 -14.62 9.80 1.10
C LYS A 140 -13.72 10.56 0.13
N LEU A 141 -14.00 10.45 -1.17
CA LEU A 141 -13.38 11.29 -2.18
C LEU A 141 -14.18 12.59 -2.31
N VAL A 142 -13.53 13.72 -2.14
CA VAL A 142 -14.12 15.06 -2.25
C VAL A 142 -13.36 15.85 -3.31
N GLU A 143 -14.08 16.57 -4.16
CA GLU A 143 -13.49 17.49 -5.12
C GLU A 143 -13.71 18.92 -4.62
N SER A 144 -12.66 19.74 -4.62
CA SER A 144 -12.71 21.15 -4.24
C SER A 144 -11.72 21.92 -5.10
N GLU A 145 -12.17 22.97 -5.79
CA GLU A 145 -11.33 23.86 -6.60
C GLU A 145 -10.39 23.09 -7.56
N ASN A 146 -10.93 22.07 -8.24
CA ASN A 146 -10.20 21.24 -9.20
C ASN A 146 -9.06 20.40 -8.57
N THR A 147 -9.07 20.24 -7.24
CA THR A 147 -8.19 19.37 -6.47
C THR A 147 -9.03 18.26 -5.82
N TYR A 148 -8.52 17.04 -5.85
CA TYR A 148 -9.16 15.90 -5.20
C TYR A 148 -8.59 15.69 -3.80
N TYR A 149 -9.45 15.31 -2.86
CA TYR A 149 -9.07 15.04 -1.48
C TYR A 149 -9.67 13.71 -1.04
N PHE A 150 -8.85 12.86 -0.42
CA PHE A 150 -9.34 11.74 0.38
C PHE A 150 -9.55 12.21 1.81
N GLN A 151 -10.80 12.21 2.24
CA GLN A 151 -11.18 12.44 3.62
C GLN A 151 -11.16 11.11 4.36
N LEU A 152 -10.26 11.00 5.35
CA LEU A 152 -10.13 9.81 6.18
C LEU A 152 -11.27 9.74 7.22
N PRO A 153 -11.61 8.52 7.69
CA PRO A 153 -12.55 8.37 8.79
C PRO A 153 -11.97 8.99 10.08
N ASN A 154 -12.78 9.77 10.80
CA ASN A 154 -12.34 10.49 12.02
C ASN A 154 -11.81 9.55 13.12
N LYS A 155 -12.24 8.29 13.11
CA LYS A 155 -11.81 7.28 14.07
C LYS A 155 -10.41 6.74 13.77
N VAL A 156 -9.80 7.03 12.61
CA VAL A 156 -8.46 6.50 12.24
C VAL A 156 -7.36 6.82 13.27
N THR A 157 -7.53 7.93 14.00
CA THR A 157 -6.60 8.35 15.05
C THR A 157 -6.83 7.67 16.39
N ALA A 158 -8.01 7.06 16.61
CA ALA A 158 -8.34 6.40 17.86
C ALA A 158 -7.58 5.06 17.99
N GLU A 159 -7.02 4.80 19.17
CA GLU A 159 -6.21 3.59 19.44
C GLU A 159 -7.02 2.30 19.38
N ASP A 160 -8.31 2.37 19.71
CA ASP A 160 -9.26 1.26 19.71
C ASP A 160 -9.98 1.08 18.36
N TRP A 161 -9.66 1.90 17.36
CA TRP A 161 -10.33 1.81 16.07
C TRP A 161 -10.03 0.49 15.36
N SER A 162 -11.12 -0.18 14.98
CA SER A 162 -11.10 -1.59 14.65
C SER A 162 -12.25 -1.90 13.67
N PRO A 163 -12.19 -1.41 12.43
CA PRO A 163 -13.30 -1.59 11.49
C PRO A 163 -13.48 -3.07 11.15
N GLU A 164 -14.73 -3.51 10.95
CA GLU A 164 -15.02 -4.89 10.49
C GLU A 164 -14.53 -5.11 9.05
N ILE A 165 -14.54 -4.07 8.23
CA ILE A 165 -13.93 -4.07 6.90
C ILE A 165 -12.98 -2.89 6.84
N ALA A 166 -11.70 -3.14 6.55
CA ALA A 166 -10.74 -2.06 6.38
C ALA A 166 -11.10 -1.26 5.11
N PRO A 167 -11.07 0.08 5.14
CA PRO A 167 -11.34 0.89 3.95
C PRO A 167 -10.28 0.77 2.86
N ILE A 168 -9.10 0.23 3.17
CA ILE A 168 -8.01 0.04 2.21
C ILE A 168 -7.60 -1.43 2.10
N GLU A 169 -7.57 -1.92 0.87
CA GLU A 169 -7.03 -3.22 0.48
C GLU A 169 -5.68 -3.01 -0.21
N ILE A 170 -4.59 -3.55 0.34
CA ILE A 170 -3.25 -3.45 -0.29
C ILE A 170 -3.11 -4.51 -1.37
N ILE A 171 -2.79 -4.05 -2.58
CA ILE A 171 -2.52 -4.88 -3.76
C ILE A 171 -1.03 -5.21 -3.84
N ASP A 172 -0.16 -4.20 -3.71
CA ASP A 172 1.31 -4.37 -3.68
C ASP A 172 1.95 -3.47 -2.62
N GLY A 173 3.03 -3.95 -2.01
CA GLY A 173 3.76 -3.21 -0.98
C GLY A 173 3.46 -3.64 0.47
N GLN A 174 2.73 -4.74 0.67
CA GLN A 174 2.40 -5.25 2.01
C GLN A 174 3.63 -5.38 2.94
N HIS A 175 4.75 -5.93 2.45
CA HIS A 175 5.97 -6.10 3.26
C HIS A 175 6.59 -4.76 3.65
N ARG A 176 6.50 -3.75 2.77
CA ARG A 176 6.96 -2.38 3.04
C ARG A 176 6.11 -1.74 4.14
N LEU A 177 4.80 -1.94 4.10
CA LEU A 177 3.91 -1.40 5.13
C LEU A 177 4.07 -2.15 6.47
N LEU A 178 4.37 -3.45 6.43
CA LEU A 178 4.62 -4.28 7.61
C LEU A 178 5.85 -3.88 8.40
N SER A 179 6.89 -3.36 7.74
CA SER A 179 8.16 -2.94 8.36
C SER A 179 8.05 -1.74 9.30
N PHE A 180 6.95 -0.98 9.28
CA PHE A 180 6.74 0.17 10.16
C PHE A 180 6.15 -0.26 11.50
N ASP A 181 6.82 -0.01 12.62
CA ASP A 181 6.23 -0.20 13.95
C ASP A 181 5.40 1.04 14.32
N GLU A 182 4.12 0.85 14.67
CA GLU A 182 3.22 1.96 15.05
C GLU A 182 3.62 2.61 16.38
N LYS A 183 4.42 1.93 17.18
CA LYS A 183 4.91 2.45 18.47
C LYS A 183 6.21 3.23 18.33
N ASP A 184 6.83 3.18 17.15
CA ASP A 184 8.11 3.82 16.92
C ASP A 184 7.90 5.28 16.51
N PRO A 185 8.29 6.25 17.36
CA PRO A 185 8.04 7.66 17.08
C PRO A 185 8.77 8.15 15.82
N GLU A 186 9.86 7.50 15.40
CA GLU A 186 10.61 7.85 14.18
C GLU A 186 9.76 7.74 12.90
N PHE A 187 8.71 6.93 12.92
CA PHE A 187 7.84 6.71 11.77
C PHE A 187 6.54 7.51 11.78
N THR A 188 6.31 8.35 12.80
CA THR A 188 5.07 9.14 12.93
C THR A 188 4.78 9.98 11.70
N ASP A 189 5.81 10.68 11.21
CA ASP A 189 5.74 11.58 10.06
C ASP A 189 6.28 10.95 8.76
N PHE A 190 6.51 9.63 8.76
CA PHE A 190 7.03 8.95 7.57
C PHE A 190 5.90 8.70 6.58
N GLU A 191 5.95 9.37 5.42
CA GLU A 191 4.95 9.20 4.37
C GLU A 191 5.35 8.17 3.31
N LEU A 192 4.33 7.48 2.77
CA LEU A 192 4.48 6.59 1.63
C LEU A 192 3.68 7.13 0.45
N PRO A 193 4.25 7.11 -0.77
CA PRO A 193 3.48 7.36 -1.98
C PRO A 193 2.51 6.21 -2.22
N VAL A 194 1.27 6.52 -2.61
CA VAL A 194 0.21 5.56 -2.86
C VAL A 194 -0.37 5.80 -4.25
N VAL A 195 -0.53 4.69 -5.00
CA VAL A 195 -1.37 4.61 -6.20
C VAL A 195 -2.65 3.88 -5.80
N ALA A 196 -3.77 4.60 -5.76
CA ALA A 196 -5.04 4.09 -5.29
C ALA A 196 -6.08 3.99 -6.40
N PHE A 197 -6.69 2.81 -6.51
CA PHE A 197 -7.87 2.57 -7.33
C PHE A 197 -9.12 2.56 -6.44
N LEU A 198 -10.30 2.79 -7.03
CA LEU A 198 -11.56 2.79 -6.31
C LEU A 198 -12.38 1.54 -6.62
N ASN A 199 -12.76 0.81 -5.58
CA ASN A 199 -13.69 -0.33 -5.63
C ASN A 199 -13.37 -1.39 -6.70
N LEU A 200 -12.09 -1.63 -6.99
CA LEU A 200 -11.69 -2.72 -7.89
C LEU A 200 -12.25 -4.04 -7.38
N ASP A 201 -12.83 -4.84 -8.27
CA ASP A 201 -13.12 -6.21 -7.92
C ASP A 201 -11.83 -7.03 -7.71
N PHE A 202 -12.00 -8.22 -7.14
CA PHE A 202 -10.88 -9.10 -6.84
C PHE A 202 -10.06 -9.49 -8.09
N THR A 203 -10.68 -9.55 -9.26
CA THR A 203 -9.99 -9.90 -10.51
C THR A 203 -9.05 -8.81 -10.97
N TRP A 204 -9.46 -7.55 -10.88
CA TRP A 204 -8.57 -6.42 -11.20
C TRP A 204 -7.44 -6.29 -10.19
N GLN A 205 -7.71 -6.53 -8.91
CA GLN A 205 -6.65 -6.57 -7.90
C GLN A 205 -5.63 -7.68 -8.20
N ALA A 206 -6.10 -8.89 -8.55
CA ALA A 206 -5.24 -10.00 -8.95
C ALA A 206 -4.40 -9.66 -10.20
N TYR A 207 -5.04 -9.05 -11.19
CA TYR A 207 -4.39 -8.63 -12.43
C TYR A 207 -3.28 -7.60 -12.17
N LEU A 208 -3.55 -6.57 -11.35
CA LEU A 208 -2.55 -5.57 -10.96
C LEU A 208 -1.39 -6.22 -10.21
N PHE A 209 -1.69 -7.05 -9.19
CA PHE A 209 -0.65 -7.75 -8.44
C PHE A 209 0.24 -8.61 -9.35
N TYR A 210 -0.36 -9.40 -10.24
CA TYR A 210 0.33 -10.25 -11.21
C TYR A 210 1.24 -9.44 -12.14
N THR A 211 0.71 -8.39 -12.74
CA THR A 211 1.44 -7.59 -13.75
C THR A 211 2.61 -6.82 -13.16
N ILE A 212 2.48 -6.31 -11.93
CA ILE A 212 3.56 -5.64 -11.19
C ILE A 212 4.70 -6.62 -10.87
N ASN A 213 4.37 -7.85 -10.46
CA ASN A 213 5.35 -8.76 -9.87
C ASN A 213 6.05 -9.70 -10.86
N ILE A 214 5.49 -9.95 -12.04
CA ILE A 214 6.04 -10.97 -12.97
C ILE A 214 7.18 -10.48 -13.85
N LYS A 215 7.16 -9.21 -14.24
CA LYS A 215 8.09 -8.65 -15.23
C LYS A 215 9.36 -7.93 -14.68
N PRO A 216 9.63 -7.76 -13.36
CA PRO A 216 10.88 -7.13 -12.95
C PRO A 216 12.10 -8.01 -13.29
N LYS A 217 12.97 -7.51 -14.18
CA LYS A 217 14.31 -8.08 -14.35
C LYS A 217 15.17 -7.62 -13.18
N ARG A 218 15.78 -8.57 -12.47
CA ARG A 218 16.82 -8.23 -11.49
C ARG A 218 17.97 -7.53 -12.22
N ILE A 219 18.54 -6.51 -11.59
CA ILE A 219 19.82 -5.95 -12.02
C ILE A 219 20.83 -7.10 -12.03
N ASN A 220 21.60 -7.23 -13.11
CA ASN A 220 22.63 -8.26 -13.17
C ASN A 220 23.73 -7.95 -12.14
N LYS A 221 24.40 -8.98 -11.63
CA LYS A 221 25.42 -8.78 -10.59
C LYS A 221 26.54 -7.83 -11.03
N SER A 222 26.90 -7.86 -12.31
CA SER A 222 27.92 -6.97 -12.89
C SER A 222 27.56 -5.49 -12.69
N LEU A 223 26.35 -5.07 -13.08
CA LEU A 223 25.92 -3.68 -12.92
C LEU A 223 25.83 -3.31 -11.43
N ALA A 224 25.43 -4.24 -10.56
CA ALA A 224 25.45 -3.98 -9.11
C ALA A 224 26.88 -3.73 -8.59
N TYR A 225 27.88 -4.49 -9.06
CA TYR A 225 29.29 -4.25 -8.73
C TYR A 225 29.80 -2.91 -9.27
N ASP A 226 29.38 -2.50 -10.47
CA ASP A 226 29.77 -1.21 -11.06
C ASP A 226 29.16 -0.02 -10.31
N LEU A 227 27.97 -0.19 -9.74
CA LEU A 227 27.29 0.84 -8.95
C LEU A 227 27.83 0.96 -7.52
N TYR A 228 28.34 -0.12 -6.93
CA TYR A 228 28.74 -0.13 -5.52
C TYR A 228 29.81 0.93 -5.16
N PRO A 229 30.85 1.18 -5.98
CA PRO A 229 31.82 2.26 -5.72
C PRO A 229 31.26 3.69 -5.87
N LEU A 230 30.06 3.86 -6.43
CA LEU A 230 29.41 5.17 -6.61
C LEU A 230 28.49 5.53 -5.42
N LEU A 231 28.26 4.59 -4.51
CA LEU A 231 27.46 4.75 -3.29
C LEU A 231 28.38 5.17 -2.14
#